data_AF-A0A6C0QUT1-F1
#
_entry.id   AF-A0A6C0QUT1-F1
#
_cell.length_a   1.000
_cell.length_b   1.000
_cell.length_c   1.000
_cell.angle_alpha   90.00
_cell.angle_beta   90.00
_cell.angle_gamma   90.00
#
_symmetry.space_group_name_H-M   'P 1'
#
loop_
_entity.id
_entity.type
_entity.pdbx_description
1 polymer ?
#
loop_
_entity_poly.entity_id
_entity_poly.type
_entity_poly.pdbx_seq_one_letter_code
_entity_poly.pdbx_strand_id
1 'polypeptide(L)' 'MIILAWILLVLFSIKAIINAVAVIYREGVETRLDHAISSIVGGLVVYFMISFLRM' A
#
# COMPACT_ATOMS: atom_id res chain seq x y z
N MET A 1 -9.44 -18.05 3.02
CA MET A 1 -9.49 -16.84 2.16
C MET A 1 -9.49 -15.55 2.97
N ILE A 2 -10.44 -15.32 3.89
CA ILE A 2 -10.53 -14.05 4.65
C ILE A 2 -9.27 -13.72 5.48
N ILE A 3 -8.63 -14.73 6.06
CA ILE A 3 -7.38 -14.57 6.83
C ILE A 3 -6.24 -14.04 5.95
N LEU A 4 -6.17 -14.48 4.68
CA LEU A 4 -5.16 -14.02 3.74
C LEU A 4 -5.34 -12.55 3.38
N ALA A 5 -6.60 -12.10 3.24
CA ALA A 5 -6.92 -10.70 2.98
C ALA A 5 -6.52 -9.78 4.15
N TRP A 6 -6.71 -10.23 5.40
CA TRP A 6 -6.25 -9.51 6.59
C TRP A 6 -4.73 -9.42 6.66
N ILE A 7 -4.01 -10.50 6.36
CA ILE A 7 -2.55 -10.49 6.33
C ILE A 7 -2.03 -9.51 5.27
N LEU A 8 -2.64 -9.52 4.07
CA LEU A 8 -2.28 -8.59 3.00
C LEU A 8 -2.60 -7.13 3.34
N LEU A 9 -3.73 -6.88 4.01
CA LEU A 9 -4.08 -5.54 4.51
C LEU A 9 -3.03 -5.00 5.49
N VAL A 10 -2.57 -5.85 6.41
CA VAL A 10 -1.54 -5.47 7.40
C VAL A 10 -0.20 -5.20 6.72
N LEU A 11 0.25 -6.09 5.83
CA LEU A 11 1.49 -5.90 5.07
C LEU A 11 1.45 -4.64 4.21
N PHE A 12 0.31 -4.36 3.58
CA PHE A 12 0.12 -3.17 2.78
C PHE A 12 0.14 -1.89 3.62
N SER A 13 -0.52 -1.89 4.79
CA SER A 13 -0.49 -0.75 5.72
C SER A 13 0.93 -0.44 6.21
N ILE A 14 1.71 -1.47 6.55
CA ILE A 14 3.11 -1.30 6.95
C ILE A 14 3.93 -0.70 5.80
N LYS A 15 3.77 -1.22 4.57
CA LYS A 15 4.47 -0.70 3.39
C LYS A 15 4.09 0.75 3.09
N ALA A 16 2.82 1.12 3.27
CA ALA A 16 2.35 2.49 3.09
C ALA A 16 2.96 3.45 4.13
N ILE A 17 3.07 3.04 5.39
CA ILE A 17 3.73 3.82 6.45
C ILE A 17 5.22 4.02 6.13
N ILE A 18 5.93 2.96 5.73
CA ILE A 18 7.36 3.05 5.35
C ILE A 18 7.54 3.99 4.16
N ASN A 19 6.68 3.92 3.14
CA ASN A 19 6.69 4.86 2.02
C ASN A 19 6.46 6.30 2.49
N ALA A 20 5.45 6.54 3.31
CA ALA A 20 5.14 7.87 3.82
C ALA A 20 6.31 8.47 4.60
N VAL A 21 6.97 7.67 5.46
CA VAL A 21 8.17 8.08 6.18
C VAL A 21 9.33 8.35 5.21
N ALA A 22 9.53 7.48 4.21
CA ALA A 22 10.56 7.68 3.19
C ALA A 22 10.32 8.94 2.34
N VAL A 23 9.06 9.28 2.03
CA VAL A 23 8.67 10.53 1.38
C VAL A 23 9.01 11.74 2.26
N ILE A 24 8.75 11.67 3.57
CA ILE A 24 9.04 12.77 4.48
C ILE A 24 10.56 12.98 4.64
N TYR A 25 11.33 11.89 4.70
CA TYR A 25 12.76 11.91 5.03
C TYR A 25 13.73 12.03 3.83
N ARG A 26 13.32 11.73 2.59
CA ARG A 26 14.19 11.83 1.40
C ARG A 26 14.03 13.15 0.64
N GLU A 27 15.17 13.74 0.26
CA GLU A 27 15.26 14.88 -0.65
C GLU A 27 15.18 14.40 -2.11
N GLY A 28 14.01 14.57 -2.73
CA GLY A 28 13.81 14.27 -4.14
C GLY A 28 12.33 14.14 -4.49
N VAL A 29 11.79 15.05 -5.31
CA VAL A 29 10.37 15.04 -5.70
C VAL A 29 10.01 13.77 -6.48
N GLU A 30 10.95 13.24 -7.26
CA GLU A 30 10.77 12.02 -8.05
C GLU A 30 10.61 10.77 -7.16
N THR A 31 11.45 10.62 -6.13
CA THR A 31 11.36 9.48 -5.19
C THR A 31 10.14 9.57 -4.29
N ARG A 32 9.64 10.79 -4.02
CA ARG A 32 8.37 11.01 -3.33
C ARG A 32 7.17 10.57 -4.14
N LEU A 33 7.15 10.92 -5.43
CA LEU A 33 6.10 10.53 -6.37
C LEU A 33 6.05 9.03 -6.57
N ASP A 34 7.20 8.39 -6.75
CA ASP A 34 7.28 6.95 -6.98
C ASP A 34 6.76 6.14 -5.77
N HIS A 35 7.08 6.60 -4.56
CA HIS A 35 6.51 6.03 -3.33
C HIS A 35 5.01 6.32 -3.18
N ALA A 36 4.54 7.52 -3.50
CA ALA A 36 3.11 7.82 -3.43
C ALA A 36 2.29 6.95 -4.40
N ILE A 37 2.75 6.81 -5.65
CA ILE A 37 2.11 5.98 -6.68
C ILE A 37 2.14 4.50 -6.27
N SER A 38 3.29 4.00 -5.81
CA SER A 38 3.43 2.61 -5.34
C SER A 38 2.48 2.28 -4.17
N SER A 39 2.24 3.26 -3.29
CA SER A 39 1.27 3.12 -2.21
C SER A 39 -0.16 3.07 -2.75
N ILE A 40 -0.56 4.03 -3.60
CA ILE A 40 -1.92 4.06 -4.19
C ILE A 40 -2.25 2.75 -4.93
N VAL A 41 -1.33 2.27 -5.77
CA VAL A 41 -1.52 1.04 -6.56
C VAL A 41 -1.68 -0.18 -5.66
N GLY A 42 -0.85 -0.32 -4.62
CA GLY A 42 -0.99 -1.45 -3.71
C GLY A 42 -2.29 -1.39 -2.88
N GLY A 43 -2.78 -0.20 -2.56
CA GLY A 43 -4.04 -0.03 -1.84
C GLY A 43 -5.23 -0.43 -2.71
N LEU A 44 -5.17 -0.11 -4.01
CA LEU A 44 -6.13 -0.56 -5.01
C LEU A 44 -6.17 -2.09 -5.10
N VAL A 45 -5.00 -2.75 -5.14
CA VAL A 45 -4.91 -4.22 -5.23
C VAL A 45 -5.55 -4.88 -4.02
N VAL A 46 -5.27 -4.39 -2.80
CA VAL A 46 -5.87 -4.93 -1.58
C VAL A 46 -7.38 -4.70 -1.56
N TYR A 47 -7.84 -3.51 -1.96
CA TYR A 47 -9.27 -3.22 -2.08
C TYR A 47 -9.99 -4.17 -3.04
N PHE A 48 -9.42 -4.38 -4.24
CA PHE A 48 -9.98 -5.33 -5.20
C PHE A 48 -9.94 -6.77 -4.68
N MET A 49 -8.86 -7.21 -4.04
CA MET A 49 -8.80 -8.55 -3.45
C MET A 49 -9.87 -8.76 -2.37
N ILE A 50 -10.10 -7.77 -1.50
CA ILE A 50 -11.16 -7.82 -0.49
C ILE A 50 -12.53 -7.84 -1.16
N SER A 51 -12.75 -7.01 -2.17
CA SER A 51 -14.00 -6.94 -2.92
C SER A 51 -14.34 -8.26 -3.62
N PHE A 52 -13.36 -8.90 -4.26
CA PHE A 52 -13.53 -10.21 -4.91
C PHE A 52 -13.77 -11.35 -3.91
N LEU A 53 -13.23 -11.26 -2.71
CA LEU A 53 -13.44 -12.26 -1.66
C LEU A 53 -14.83 -12.19 -0.99
N ARG A 54 -15.48 -11.03 -1.12
CA ARG A 54 -16.80 -10.75 -0.53
C ARG A 54 -17.95 -11.11 -1.47
N MET A 55 -17.66 -11.45 -2.72
CA MET A 55 -18.58 -11.87 -3.76
C MET A 55 -18.56 -13.40 -3.87
#